data_AF-K1Y588-F1
#
_entry.id   AF-K1Y588-F1
#
_cell.length_a   1.000
_cell.length_b   1.000
_cell.length_c   1.000
_cell.angle_alpha   90.00
_cell.angle_beta   90.00
_cell.angle_gamma   90.00
#
_symmetry.space_group_name_H-M   'P 1'
#
loop_
_entity.id
_entity.type
_entity.pdbx_description
1 polymer ?
#
loop_
_entity_poly.entity_id
_entity_poly.type
_entity_poly.pdbx_seq_one_letter_code
_entity_poly.pdbx_strand_id
1 'polypeptide(L)'
;MISKIILVIFIGAIIGSIMGYYGKCTTGACPLTANPYRGAAYGAFLGLLFALTLNPNAGYKEKQTSKFIFHIENEEAFYNLIQNSKELVIMDFYADWCGACNKLAPVISRIADKYQDKIKICKNNSDKIPQLAIKLSINALPTIVFYKEGKEVKRIVGFHDESAITSIIEDINT
;
A
#
# COMPACT_ATOMS: atom_id res chain seq x y z
N MET A 1 -5.45 -16.53 1.54
CA MET A 1 -6.60 -16.24 2.42
C MET A 1 -6.78 -17.33 3.48
N ILE A 2 -6.98 -18.60 3.09
CA ILE A 2 -7.19 -19.74 4.02
C ILE A 2 -6.01 -19.94 5.00
N SER A 3 -4.76 -19.83 4.53
CA SER A 3 -3.56 -19.99 5.38
C SER A 3 -3.49 -18.99 6.55
N LYS A 4 -3.97 -17.75 6.36
CA LYS A 4 -3.96 -16.72 7.41
C LYS A 4 -5.04 -16.96 8.48
N ILE A 5 -6.20 -17.47 8.09
CA ILE A 5 -7.29 -17.82 9.01
C ILE A 5 -6.86 -18.96 9.93
N ILE A 6 -6.25 -19.99 9.35
CA ILE A 6 -5.72 -21.13 10.10
C ILE A 6 -4.68 -20.66 11.13
N LEU A 7 -3.77 -19.76 10.74
CA LEU A 7 -2.75 -19.21 11.66
C LEU A 7 -3.37 -18.49 12.87
N VAL A 8 -4.40 -17.64 12.66
CA VAL A 8 -5.05 -16.90 13.76
C VAL A 8 -5.83 -17.84 14.68
N ILE A 9 -6.46 -18.88 14.15
CA ILE A 9 -7.13 -19.93 14.94
C ILE A 9 -6.11 -20.66 15.82
N PHE A 10 -4.94 -21.02 15.27
CA PHE A 10 -3.89 -21.68 16.02
C PHE A 10 -3.30 -20.79 17.13
N ILE A 11 -3.05 -19.51 16.84
CA ILE A 11 -2.57 -18.55 17.84
C ILE A 11 -3.61 -18.39 18.97
N GLY A 12 -4.89 -18.25 18.62
CA GLY A 12 -5.98 -18.19 19.59
C GLY A 12 -6.06 -19.45 20.46
N ALA A 13 -5.92 -20.64 19.85
CA ALA A 13 -5.92 -21.91 20.57
C ALA A 13 -4.75 -22.02 21.57
N ILE A 14 -3.55 -21.60 21.18
CA ILE A 14 -2.36 -21.64 22.04
C ILE A 14 -2.53 -20.70 23.24
N ILE A 15 -2.92 -19.44 23.00
CA ILE A 15 -3.14 -18.46 24.08
C ILE A 15 -4.24 -18.93 25.03
N GLY A 16 -5.35 -19.43 24.47
CA GLY A 16 -6.46 -19.98 25.24
C GLY A 16 -6.04 -21.18 26.10
N SER A 17 -5.21 -22.08 25.56
CA SER A 17 -4.68 -23.23 26.31
C SER A 17 -3.80 -22.80 27.48
N ILE A 18 -2.94 -21.80 27.29
CA ILE A 18 -2.05 -21.28 28.32
C ILE A 18 -2.87 -20.62 29.43
N MET A 19 -3.82 -19.73 29.10
CA MET A 19 -4.69 -19.11 30.11
C MET A 19 -5.50 -20.15 30.89
N GLY A 20 -5.96 -21.21 30.22
CA GLY A 20 -6.68 -22.29 30.88
C GLY A 20 -5.82 -23.17 31.77
N TYR A 21 -4.51 -23.21 31.54
CA TYR A 21 -3.56 -23.92 32.40
C TYR A 21 -3.31 -23.18 33.73
N TYR A 22 -3.34 -21.84 33.72
CA TYR A 22 -3.09 -21.02 34.90
C TYR A 22 -4.35 -20.64 35.70
N GLY A 23 -5.55 -20.83 35.12
CA GLY A 23 -6.82 -20.57 35.81
C GLY A 23 -7.21 -21.67 36.81
N LYS A 24 -6.63 -21.64 38.03
CA LYS A 24 -7.07 -22.53 39.12
C LYS A 24 -8.40 -22.06 39.71
N CYS A 25 -9.32 -23.00 39.96
CA CYS A 25 -10.61 -22.71 40.59
C CYS A 25 -10.42 -22.42 42.08
N THR A 26 -10.46 -21.15 42.49
CA THR A 26 -10.22 -20.75 43.88
C THR A 26 -11.50 -20.40 44.65
N THR A 27 -12.66 -20.27 44.00
CA THR A 27 -13.91 -19.78 44.62
C THR A 27 -15.17 -20.60 44.29
N GLY A 28 -15.05 -21.90 44.00
CA GLY A 28 -16.21 -22.81 43.85
C GLY A 28 -16.97 -22.71 42.53
N ALA A 29 -16.75 -21.67 41.73
CA ALA A 29 -17.15 -21.61 40.32
C ALA A 29 -15.91 -21.68 39.43
N CYS A 30 -15.75 -22.77 38.67
CA CYS A 30 -14.70 -22.85 37.66
C CYS A 30 -15.11 -22.07 36.41
N PRO A 31 -14.33 -21.08 35.94
CA PRO A 31 -14.60 -20.46 34.65
C PRO A 31 -14.54 -21.52 33.54
N LEU A 32 -15.32 -21.37 32.47
CA LEU A 32 -15.35 -22.32 31.34
C LEU A 32 -13.96 -22.57 30.73
N THR A 33 -13.01 -21.67 30.96
CA THR A 33 -11.62 -21.72 30.50
C THR A 33 -10.67 -22.48 31.43
N ALA A 34 -11.07 -22.95 32.62
CA ALA A 34 -10.20 -23.56 33.64
C ALA A 34 -9.57 -24.93 33.28
N ASN A 35 -9.69 -25.37 32.04
CA ASN A 35 -9.01 -26.56 31.51
C ASN A 35 -8.27 -26.15 30.22
N PRO A 36 -6.99 -26.52 30.05
CA PRO A 36 -6.23 -26.28 28.82
C PRO A 36 -6.99 -26.59 27.53
N TYR A 37 -7.68 -27.74 27.46
CA TYR A 37 -8.44 -28.13 26.27
C TYR A 37 -9.66 -27.25 26.01
N ARG A 38 -10.36 -26.82 27.07
CA ARG A 38 -11.52 -25.91 26.95
C ARG A 38 -11.09 -24.48 26.63
N GLY A 39 -9.97 -24.05 27.22
CA GLY A 39 -9.32 -22.78 26.90
C GLY A 39 -8.88 -22.73 25.44
N ALA A 40 -8.28 -23.82 24.92
CA ALA A 40 -7.89 -23.93 23.51
C ALA A 40 -9.09 -23.84 22.56
N ALA A 41 -10.19 -24.54 22.86
CA ALA A 41 -11.41 -24.48 22.06
C ALA A 41 -12.03 -23.07 22.04
N TYR A 42 -12.10 -22.42 23.20
CA TYR A 42 -12.63 -21.06 23.32
C TYR A 42 -11.74 -20.03 22.61
N GLY A 43 -10.42 -20.16 22.75
CA GLY A 43 -9.44 -19.33 22.06
C GLY A 43 -9.46 -19.50 20.54
N ALA A 44 -9.62 -20.73 20.05
CA ALA A 44 -9.79 -21.02 18.62
C ALA A 44 -11.07 -20.37 18.06
N PHE A 45 -12.18 -20.44 18.80
CA PHE A 45 -13.46 -19.86 18.41
C PHE A 45 -13.42 -18.32 18.37
N LEU A 46 -12.83 -17.68 19.39
CA LEU A 46 -12.63 -16.22 19.38
C LEU A 46 -11.66 -15.78 18.28
N GLY A 47 -10.61 -16.56 18.02
CA GLY A 47 -9.68 -16.32 16.89
C GLY A 47 -10.38 -16.41 15.53
N LEU A 48 -11.27 -17.38 15.35
CA LEU A 48 -12.11 -17.50 14.16
C LEU A 48 -13.08 -16.31 14.03
N LEU A 49 -13.77 -15.93 15.10
CA LEU A 49 -14.67 -14.77 15.11
C LEU A 49 -13.92 -13.47 14.78
N PHE A 50 -12.74 -13.28 15.35
CA PHE A 50 -11.87 -12.15 15.04
C PHE A 50 -11.41 -12.17 13.56
N ALA A 51 -11.07 -13.34 13.02
CA ALA A 51 -10.71 -13.49 11.61
C ALA A 51 -11.89 -13.30 10.63
N LEU A 52 -13.12 -13.56 11.07
CA LEU A 52 -14.34 -13.34 10.28
C LEU A 52 -14.84 -11.89 10.37
N THR A 53 -14.61 -11.21 11.49
CA THR A 53 -15.01 -9.80 11.71
C THR A 53 -13.97 -8.82 11.19
N LEU A 54 -12.68 -9.12 11.34
CA LEU A 54 -11.64 -8.43 10.60
C LEU A 54 -11.57 -9.01 9.20
N ASN A 55 -12.31 -8.41 8.27
CA ASN A 55 -12.00 -8.53 6.86
C ASN A 55 -10.50 -8.17 6.68
N PRO A 56 -9.62 -9.12 6.34
CA PRO A 56 -8.18 -8.87 6.28
C PRO A 56 -7.79 -7.97 5.10
N ASN A 57 -8.78 -7.42 4.38
CA ASN A 57 -8.60 -6.41 3.35
C ASN A 57 -8.58 -4.97 3.89
N ALA A 58 -8.87 -4.74 5.17
CA ALA A 58 -8.72 -3.44 5.82
C ALA A 58 -7.34 -3.32 6.50
N GLY A 59 -6.31 -3.06 5.70
CA GLY A 59 -5.00 -2.59 6.21
C GLY A 59 -3.90 -3.65 6.33
N TYR A 60 -3.39 -4.12 5.18
CA TYR A 60 -1.97 -4.20 4.83
C TYR A 60 -1.89 -4.92 3.47
N LYS A 61 -2.15 -4.16 2.40
CA LYS A 61 -2.00 -4.65 1.03
C LYS A 61 -0.52 -4.70 0.75
N GLU A 62 0.00 -5.92 0.66
CA GLU A 62 1.30 -6.21 0.12
C GLU A 62 1.46 -5.43 -1.20
N LYS A 63 2.48 -4.59 -1.19
CA LYS A 63 2.92 -3.68 -2.22
C LYS A 63 2.98 -4.41 -3.56
N GLN A 64 1.98 -4.21 -4.41
CA GLN A 64 2.02 -4.59 -5.82
C GLN A 64 2.93 -3.58 -6.54
N THR A 65 4.24 -3.66 -6.24
CA THR A 65 5.30 -2.94 -6.93
C THR A 65 5.48 -3.61 -8.29
N SER A 66 4.83 -3.04 -9.29
CA SER A 66 5.17 -3.31 -10.68
C SER A 66 6.68 -3.12 -10.88
N LYS A 67 7.30 -4.00 -11.69
CA LYS A 67 8.71 -3.87 -12.09
C LYS A 67 9.00 -2.53 -12.78
N PHE A 68 7.96 -1.88 -13.34
CA PHE A 68 8.06 -0.66 -14.13
C PHE A 68 7.88 0.63 -13.31
N ILE A 69 7.91 0.55 -11.97
CA ILE A 69 7.86 1.71 -11.08
C ILE A 69 9.23 1.93 -10.43
N PHE A 70 9.78 3.12 -10.66
CA PHE A 70 11.07 3.56 -10.11
C PHE A 70 10.85 4.47 -8.90
N HIS A 71 11.64 4.27 -7.85
CA HIS A 71 11.66 5.17 -6.71
C HIS A 71 12.81 6.15 -6.86
N ILE A 72 12.52 7.44 -6.83
CA ILE A 72 13.55 8.48 -6.85
C ILE A 72 14.14 8.59 -5.46
N GLU A 73 15.47 8.54 -5.36
CA GLU A 73 16.21 8.63 -4.09
C GLU A 73 16.71 10.05 -3.80
N ASN A 74 17.04 10.82 -4.84
CA ASN A 74 17.54 12.18 -4.72
C ASN A 74 17.19 13.02 -5.96
N GLU A 75 17.44 14.32 -5.85
CA GLU A 75 17.11 15.30 -6.88
C GLU A 75 17.93 15.12 -8.18
N GLU A 76 19.22 14.85 -8.06
CA GLU A 76 20.10 14.68 -9.23
C GLU A 76 19.66 13.48 -10.08
N ALA A 77 19.33 12.36 -9.43
CA ALA A 77 18.80 11.18 -10.09
C ALA A 77 17.52 11.50 -10.87
N PHE A 78 16.63 12.34 -10.32
CA PHE A 78 15.43 12.79 -11.02
C PHE A 78 15.74 13.61 -12.27
N TYR A 79 16.59 14.65 -12.15
CA TYR A 79 16.91 15.50 -13.29
C TYR A 79 17.65 14.73 -14.39
N ASN A 80 18.59 13.87 -14.01
CA ASN A 80 19.27 12.98 -14.94
C ASN A 80 18.29 12.05 -15.65
N LEU A 81 17.30 11.50 -14.93
CA LEU A 81 16.29 10.62 -15.51
C LEU A 81 15.43 11.35 -16.54
N ILE A 82 14.90 12.53 -16.23
CA ILE A 82 14.02 13.25 -17.17
C ILE A 82 14.78 13.78 -18.38
N GLN A 83 16.05 14.16 -18.24
CA GLN A 83 16.87 14.68 -19.33
C GLN A 83 17.32 13.58 -20.30
N ASN A 84 17.60 12.38 -19.78
CA ASN A 84 18.11 11.27 -20.59
C ASN A 84 17.00 10.30 -21.06
N SER A 85 15.75 10.49 -20.61
CA SER A 85 14.63 9.67 -21.06
C SER A 85 14.11 10.13 -22.42
N LYS A 86 14.04 9.20 -23.37
CA LYS A 86 13.36 9.40 -24.65
C LYS A 86 11.85 9.17 -24.53
N GLU A 87 11.47 8.31 -23.59
CA GLU A 87 10.09 7.97 -23.30
C GLU A 87 9.45 9.02 -22.37
N LEU A 88 8.10 9.09 -22.40
CA LEU A 88 7.31 9.87 -21.45
C LEU A 88 7.61 9.43 -20.02
N VAL A 89 7.99 10.39 -19.17
CA VAL A 89 8.23 10.16 -17.74
C VAL A 89 7.06 10.70 -16.94
N ILE A 90 6.49 9.87 -16.07
CA ILE A 90 5.41 10.23 -15.16
C ILE A 90 5.96 10.24 -13.75
N MET A 91 5.79 11.34 -13.04
CA MET A 91 6.28 11.55 -11.68
C MET A 91 5.09 11.66 -10.72
N ASP A 92 4.91 10.66 -9.86
CA ASP A 92 3.87 10.58 -8.81
C ASP A 92 4.44 11.05 -7.46
N PHE A 93 3.99 12.22 -7.00
CA PHE A 93 4.29 12.76 -5.68
C PHE A 93 3.24 12.31 -4.67
N TYR A 94 3.69 11.64 -3.61
CA TYR A 94 2.82 11.04 -2.60
C TYR A 94 3.39 11.14 -1.19
N ALA A 95 2.58 10.78 -0.18
CA ALA A 95 3.01 10.57 1.20
C ALA A 95 2.34 9.31 1.77
N ASP A 96 2.95 8.67 2.77
CA ASP A 96 2.47 7.38 3.29
C ASP A 96 1.15 7.51 4.08
N TRP A 97 0.90 8.69 4.68
CA TRP A 97 -0.33 9.02 5.41
C TRP A 97 -1.47 9.52 4.50
N CYS A 98 -1.20 9.71 3.20
CA CYS A 98 -2.16 10.28 2.25
C CYS A 98 -3.17 9.22 1.78
N GLY A 99 -4.40 9.28 2.29
CA GLY A 99 -5.47 8.34 1.94
C GLY A 99 -5.84 8.32 0.46
N ALA A 100 -5.85 9.47 -0.22
CA ALA A 100 -6.08 9.56 -1.66
C ALA A 100 -4.94 8.92 -2.47
N CYS A 101 -3.69 9.09 -2.03
CA CYS A 101 -2.51 8.49 -2.64
C CYS A 101 -2.57 6.96 -2.57
N ASN A 102 -3.05 6.41 -1.45
CA ASN A 102 -3.23 4.96 -1.28
C ASN A 102 -4.27 4.38 -2.26
N LYS A 103 -5.29 5.16 -2.64
CA LYS A 103 -6.26 4.76 -3.69
C LYS A 103 -5.67 4.88 -5.09
N LEU A 104 -4.80 5.87 -5.33
CA LEU A 104 -4.14 6.09 -6.62
C LEU A 104 -3.03 5.06 -6.90
N ALA A 105 -2.31 4.59 -5.88
CA ALA A 105 -1.21 3.64 -6.03
C ALA A 105 -1.55 2.38 -6.88
N PRO A 106 -2.67 1.67 -6.66
CA PRO A 106 -3.03 0.53 -7.52
C PRO A 106 -3.42 0.93 -8.95
N VAL A 107 -3.90 2.16 -9.17
CA VAL A 107 -4.18 2.69 -10.52
C VAL A 107 -2.86 2.87 -11.27
N ILE A 108 -1.89 3.56 -10.65
CA ILE A 108 -0.56 3.78 -11.22
C ILE A 108 0.15 2.45 -11.50
N SER A 109 0.00 1.45 -10.62
CA SER A 109 0.57 0.10 -10.84
C SER A 109 0.01 -0.59 -12.09
N ARG A 110 -1.31 -0.52 -12.32
CA ARG A 110 -1.91 -1.06 -13.55
C ARG A 110 -1.48 -0.33 -14.81
N ILE A 111 -1.33 0.99 -14.74
CA ILE A 111 -0.82 1.79 -15.85
C ILE A 111 0.63 1.42 -16.15
N ALA A 112 1.47 1.26 -15.12
CA ALA A 112 2.85 0.80 -15.25
C ALA A 112 2.92 -0.55 -15.98
N ASP A 113 2.06 -1.50 -15.59
CA ASP A 113 2.01 -2.83 -16.21
C ASP A 113 1.45 -2.82 -17.64
N LYS A 114 0.53 -1.89 -17.95
CA LYS A 114 -0.07 -1.73 -19.28
C LYS A 114 0.91 -1.15 -20.30
N TYR A 115 1.66 -0.12 -19.91
CA TYR A 115 2.55 0.61 -20.81
C TYR A 115 4.00 0.11 -20.76
N GLN A 116 4.42 -0.54 -19.67
CA GLN A 116 5.73 -1.17 -19.53
C GLN A 116 6.85 -0.20 -19.95
N ASP A 117 7.75 -0.64 -20.83
CA ASP A 117 8.89 0.15 -21.31
C ASP A 117 8.52 1.34 -22.21
N LYS A 118 7.23 1.54 -22.55
CA LYS A 118 6.78 2.70 -23.35
C LYS A 118 6.74 4.00 -22.55
N ILE A 119 6.64 3.91 -21.23
CA ILE A 119 6.66 5.06 -20.32
C ILE A 119 7.52 4.73 -19.11
N LYS A 120 8.10 5.74 -18.46
CA LYS A 120 8.76 5.55 -17.16
C LYS A 120 7.90 6.15 -16.06
N ILE A 121 7.52 5.34 -15.08
CA ILE A 121 6.80 5.83 -13.91
C ILE A 121 7.76 5.92 -12.73
N CYS A 122 7.87 7.12 -12.17
CA CYS A 122 8.68 7.43 -11.01
C CYS A 122 7.79 7.84 -9.84
N LYS A 123 8.20 7.50 -8.62
CA LYS A 123 7.52 7.90 -7.38
C LYS A 123 8.44 8.66 -6.46
N ASN A 124 7.94 9.77 -5.91
CA ASN A 124 8.63 10.60 -4.92
C ASN A 124 7.76 10.67 -3.67
N ASN A 125 8.30 10.21 -2.54
CA ASN A 125 7.67 10.43 -1.25
C ASN A 125 8.08 11.82 -0.76
N SER A 126 7.12 12.74 -0.69
CA SER A 126 7.37 14.14 -0.36
C SER A 126 7.79 14.36 1.11
N ASP A 127 7.55 13.40 2.00
CA ASP A 127 8.09 13.45 3.37
C ASP A 127 9.57 13.05 3.42
N LYS A 128 9.99 12.14 2.54
CA LYS A 128 11.38 11.63 2.50
C LYS A 128 12.30 12.53 1.70
N ILE A 129 11.81 13.11 0.61
CA ILE A 129 12.58 13.98 -0.28
C ILE A 129 11.78 15.27 -0.53
N PRO A 130 11.61 16.10 0.52
CA PRO A 130 10.80 17.31 0.44
C PRO A 130 11.38 18.36 -0.51
N GLN A 131 12.71 18.38 -0.71
CA GLN A 131 13.38 19.39 -1.53
C GLN A 131 12.92 19.34 -2.99
N LEU A 132 12.69 18.14 -3.53
CA LEU A 132 12.22 17.97 -4.90
C LEU A 132 10.78 18.48 -5.06
N ALA A 133 9.91 18.15 -4.10
CA ALA A 133 8.53 18.62 -4.07
C ALA A 133 8.45 20.15 -3.97
N ILE A 134 9.29 20.77 -3.12
CA ILE A 134 9.37 22.23 -2.97
C ILE A 134 9.84 22.90 -4.27
N LYS A 135 10.92 22.42 -4.87
CA LYS A 135 11.47 22.99 -6.12
C LYS A 135 10.47 22.93 -7.27
N LEU A 136 9.71 21.85 -7.36
CA LEU A 136 8.67 21.65 -8.37
C LEU A 136 7.30 22.23 -7.97
N SER A 137 7.26 23.03 -6.89
CA SER A 137 6.06 23.71 -6.38
C SER A 137 4.86 22.78 -6.17
N ILE A 138 5.11 21.60 -5.60
CA ILE A 138 4.09 20.60 -5.28
C ILE A 138 3.38 21.02 -3.99
N ASN A 139 2.21 21.67 -4.13
CA ASN A 139 1.45 22.22 -3.01
C ASN A 139 0.35 21.30 -2.48
N ALA A 140 0.07 20.18 -3.17
CA ALA A 140 -0.99 19.24 -2.80
C ALA A 140 -0.61 17.82 -3.21
N LEU A 141 -1.12 16.83 -2.46
CA LEU A 141 -0.91 15.42 -2.72
C LEU A 141 -2.24 14.70 -2.95
N PRO A 142 -2.28 13.67 -3.83
CA PRO A 142 -1.22 13.33 -4.78
C PRO A 142 -1.12 14.39 -5.89
N THR A 143 0.06 14.55 -6.48
CA THR A 143 0.26 15.30 -7.72
C THR A 143 1.01 14.44 -8.70
N ILE A 144 0.54 14.36 -9.95
CA ILE A 144 1.22 13.65 -11.03
C ILE A 144 1.70 14.68 -12.04
N VAL A 145 2.98 14.62 -12.38
CA VAL A 145 3.61 15.49 -13.38
C VAL A 145 4.13 14.64 -14.53
N PHE A 146 3.87 15.06 -15.75
CA PHE A 146 4.27 14.39 -16.98
C PHE A 146 5.40 15.17 -17.64
N TYR A 147 6.49 14.47 -17.97
CA TYR A 147 7.68 15.03 -18.61
C TYR A 147 7.96 14.34 -19.94
N LYS A 148 8.18 15.12 -20.99
CA LYS A 148 8.61 14.65 -22.31
C LYS A 148 9.85 15.46 -22.70
N GLU A 149 10.92 14.78 -23.09
CA GLU A 149 12.19 15.42 -23.49
C GLU A 149 12.73 16.41 -22.43
N GLY A 150 12.68 16.01 -21.15
CA GLY A 150 13.14 16.83 -20.02
C GLY A 150 12.25 18.02 -19.66
N LYS A 151 11.12 18.24 -20.35
CA LYS A 151 10.19 19.35 -20.08
C LYS A 151 8.88 18.87 -19.50
N GLU A 152 8.34 19.62 -18.55
CA GLU A 152 6.98 19.41 -18.05
C GLU A 152 5.97 19.72 -19.16
N VAL A 153 5.15 18.73 -19.53
CA VAL A 153 4.13 18.86 -20.56
C VAL A 153 2.72 18.91 -19.99
N LYS A 154 2.50 18.30 -18.83
CA LYS A 154 1.20 18.28 -18.15
C LYS A 154 1.38 18.04 -16.66
N ARG A 155 0.45 18.57 -15.87
CA ARG A 155 0.33 18.30 -14.43
C ARG A 155 -1.14 18.12 -14.07
N ILE A 156 -1.39 17.17 -13.17
CA ILE A 156 -2.70 16.94 -12.55
C ILE A 156 -2.53 16.82 -11.04
N VAL A 157 -3.50 17.39 -10.32
CA VAL A 157 -3.52 17.41 -8.86
C VAL A 157 -4.74 16.62 -8.39
N GLY A 158 -4.57 15.88 -7.30
CA GLY A 158 -5.60 15.05 -6.70
C GLY A 158 -5.69 13.65 -7.31
N PHE A 159 -6.71 12.92 -6.88
CA PHE A 159 -6.98 11.57 -7.39
C PHE A 159 -7.63 11.64 -8.77
N HIS A 160 -7.09 10.86 -9.71
CA HIS A 160 -7.64 10.61 -11.04
C HIS A 160 -7.74 9.11 -11.25
N ASP A 161 -8.79 8.67 -11.94
CA ASP A 161 -8.95 7.26 -12.27
C ASP A 161 -8.03 6.83 -13.43
N GLU A 162 -8.04 5.53 -13.72
CA GLU A 162 -7.18 4.95 -14.75
C GLU A 162 -7.49 5.49 -16.15
N SER A 163 -8.77 5.74 -16.44
CA SER A 163 -9.21 6.23 -17.75
C SER A 163 -8.68 7.63 -17.99
N ALA A 164 -8.84 8.53 -17.02
CA ALA A 164 -8.38 9.91 -17.11
C ALA A 164 -6.86 10.01 -17.34
N ILE A 165 -6.07 9.21 -16.61
CA ILE A 165 -4.60 9.21 -16.77
C ILE A 165 -4.21 8.60 -18.12
N THR A 166 -4.87 7.53 -18.54
CA THR A 166 -4.65 6.88 -19.85
C THR A 166 -4.90 7.84 -21.00
N SER A 167 -6.01 8.59 -20.98
CA SER A 167 -6.32 9.59 -22.00
C SER A 167 -5.25 10.67 -22.09
N ILE A 168 -4.74 11.16 -20.96
CA ILE A 168 -3.64 12.14 -20.95
C ILE A 168 -2.36 11.56 -21.58
N ILE A 169 -2.04 10.30 -21.31
CA ILE A 169 -0.88 9.63 -21.90
C ILE A 169 -1.03 9.52 -23.43
N GLU A 170 -2.24 9.22 -23.91
CA GLU A 170 -2.55 9.13 -25.34
C GLU A 170 -2.48 10.51 -26.02
N ASP A 171 -3.03 11.54 -25.39
CA ASP A 171 -2.99 12.93 -25.88
C ASP A 171 -1.55 13.46 -26.01
N ILE A 172 -0.66 13.10 -25.07
CA ILE A 172 0.74 13.54 -25.08
C ILE A 172 1.58 12.78 -26.12
N ASN A 173 1.21 11.54 -26.44
CA ASN A 173 1.94 10.69 -27.38
C ASN A 173 1.46 10.80 -28.82
N THR A 174 0.33 11.46 -29.05
CA THR A 174 -0.14 11.88 -30.38
C THR A 174 0.75 12.99 -30.92
#